data_AF-A0A2S0UBQ7-F1
#
_entry.id   AF-A0A2S0UBQ7-F1
#
_cell.length_a   1.000
_cell.length_b   1.000
_cell.length_c   1.000
_cell.angle_alpha   90.00
_cell.angle_beta   90.00
_cell.angle_gamma   90.00
#
_symmetry.space_group_name_H-M   'P 1'
#
loop_
_entity.id
_entity.type
_entity.pdbx_description
1 polymer ?
#
loop_
_entity_poly.entity_id
_entity_poly.type
_entity_poly.pdbx_seq_one_letter_code
_entity_poly.pdbx_strand_id
1 'polypeptide(L)'
;MKHERWIGRYVTIFRMDEDRIYTGRIDGWDHEKRRLQLGPKLMFIPLDDILKITVSEAGTHRRGPAAGVAARSHSVGYVMKDPIQFDNAIHFRSPVTVWAGDEVLRYRAVIVAHNSREVVLRTGEVLSKQEHEFVVRSVHGN
;
A
#
# COMPACT_ATOMS: atom_id res chain seq x y z
N MET A 1 8.61 13.47 -24.73
CA MET A 1 8.62 12.00 -24.46
C MET A 1 7.33 11.69 -23.72
N LYS A 2 6.44 10.82 -24.23
CA LYS A 2 5.08 10.65 -23.66
C LYS A 2 5.13 9.87 -22.34
N HIS A 3 5.37 10.57 -21.24
CA HIS A 3 5.45 10.04 -19.86
C HIS A 3 4.15 9.31 -19.45
N GLU A 4 3.01 9.72 -20.01
CA GLU A 4 1.68 9.14 -19.80
C GLU A 4 1.62 7.63 -20.10
N ARG A 5 2.40 7.14 -21.08
CA ARG A 5 2.41 5.71 -21.45
C ARG A 5 2.94 4.79 -20.33
N TRP A 6 3.60 5.38 -19.34
CA TRP A 6 4.20 4.65 -18.22
C TRP A 6 3.26 4.52 -17.03
N ILE A 7 2.16 5.28 -16.98
CA ILE A 7 1.15 5.20 -15.93
C ILE A 7 0.55 3.79 -15.92
N GLY A 8 0.44 3.21 -14.73
CA GLY A 8 -0.01 1.83 -14.51
C GLY A 8 1.06 0.76 -14.68
N ARG A 9 2.27 1.09 -15.19
CA ARG A 9 3.37 0.12 -15.34
C ARG A 9 4.16 -0.04 -14.04
N TYR A 10 4.56 -1.27 -13.76
CA TYR A 10 5.56 -1.55 -12.74
C TYR A 10 6.95 -1.24 -13.29
N VAL A 11 7.71 -0.46 -12.53
CA VAL A 11 9.03 -0.02 -12.92
C VAL A 11 10.01 -0.13 -11.76
N THR A 12 11.27 -0.23 -12.14
CA THR A 12 12.44 -0.11 -11.29
C THR A 12 13.13 1.20 -11.63
N ILE A 13 13.41 2.02 -10.63
CA ILE A 13 14.03 3.34 -10.74
C ILE A 13 15.38 3.29 -10.04
N PHE A 14 16.40 3.70 -10.77
CA PHE A 14 17.77 3.85 -10.31
C PHE A 14 18.05 5.34 -10.09
N ARG A 15 18.67 5.70 -8.97
CA ARG A 15 19.09 7.08 -8.68
C ARG A 15 20.58 7.29 -8.95
N MET A 16 20.97 8.56 -9.07
CA MET A 16 22.37 9.00 -9.21
C MET A 16 23.21 8.70 -7.95
N ASP A 17 22.62 8.87 -6.76
CA ASP A 17 23.27 8.66 -5.47
C ASP A 17 22.71 7.39 -4.79
N GLU A 18 23.62 6.44 -4.53
CA GLU A 18 23.46 5.19 -3.78
C GLU A 18 22.61 4.05 -4.40
N ASP A 19 22.95 2.84 -3.96
CA ASP A 19 22.36 1.49 -4.15
C ASP A 19 20.83 1.37 -3.95
N ARG A 20 20.13 2.50 -3.80
CA ARG A 20 18.70 2.58 -3.53
C ARG A 20 17.90 2.50 -4.81
N ILE A 21 17.48 1.28 -5.08
CA ILE A 21 16.55 0.95 -6.16
C ILE A 21 15.12 1.10 -5.65
N TYR A 22 14.32 1.92 -6.33
CA TYR A 22 12.89 2.04 -6.06
C TYR A 22 12.09 1.21 -7.03
N THR A 23 11.24 0.32 -6.53
CA THR A 23 10.32 -0.48 -7.33
C THR A 23 8.88 -0.14 -6.98
N GLY A 24 8.06 0.09 -7.99
CA GLY A 24 6.66 0.44 -7.78
C GLY A 24 5.88 0.56 -9.07
N ARG A 25 4.55 0.71 -8.93
CA ARG A 25 3.71 1.07 -10.06
C ARG A 25 3.74 2.57 -10.23
N ILE A 26 3.93 3.08 -11.44
CA ILE A 26 3.78 4.52 -11.70
C ILE A 26 2.29 4.84 -11.63
N ASP A 27 1.89 5.64 -10.65
CA ASP A 27 0.51 6.11 -10.51
C ASP A 27 0.29 7.46 -11.20
N GLY A 28 1.35 8.25 -11.37
CA GLY A 28 1.25 9.55 -12.02
C GLY A 28 2.57 10.28 -12.13
N TRP A 29 2.56 11.37 -12.89
CA TRP A 29 3.68 12.29 -13.03
C TRP A 29 3.23 13.66 -12.57
N ASP A 30 3.95 14.24 -11.61
CA ASP A 30 3.76 15.63 -11.18
C ASP A 30 4.75 16.49 -11.99
N HIS A 31 4.26 17.06 -13.09
CA HIS A 31 5.07 17.88 -13.98
C HIS A 31 5.41 19.25 -13.36
N GLU A 32 4.53 19.80 -12.52
CA GLU A 32 4.73 21.09 -11.86
C GLU A 32 5.87 20.99 -10.85
N LYS A 33 5.88 19.94 -10.03
CA LYS A 33 6.91 19.72 -9.01
C LYS A 33 8.07 18.87 -9.49
N ARG A 34 8.07 18.49 -10.78
CA ARG A 34 9.05 17.61 -11.45
C ARG A 34 9.31 16.32 -10.66
N ARG A 35 8.26 15.56 -10.35
CA ARG A 35 8.33 14.32 -9.55
C ARG A 35 7.53 13.17 -10.18
N LEU A 36 8.00 11.95 -9.95
CA LEU A 36 7.31 10.72 -10.28
C LEU A 36 6.59 10.17 -9.05
N GLN A 37 5.31 9.82 -9.21
CA GLN A 37 4.52 9.20 -8.17
C GLN A 37 4.50 7.68 -8.34
N LEU A 38 5.01 6.97 -7.34
CA LEU A 38 4.89 5.52 -7.21
C LEU A 38 3.74 5.15 -6.26
N GLY A 39 3.00 4.11 -6.62
CA GLY A 39 2.01 3.44 -5.79
C GLY A 39 2.40 1.99 -5.47
N PRO A 40 1.71 1.33 -4.52
CA PRO A 40 0.52 1.80 -3.79
C PRO A 40 0.81 2.58 -2.49
N LYS A 41 2.08 2.69 -2.08
CA LYS A 41 2.48 3.66 -1.05
C LYS A 41 2.80 4.96 -1.78
N LEU A 42 2.05 6.02 -1.50
CA LEU A 42 2.26 7.35 -2.07
C LEU A 42 3.72 7.78 -1.84
N MET A 43 4.54 7.62 -2.88
CA MET A 43 5.97 7.91 -2.83
C MET A 43 6.31 8.80 -4.01
N PHE A 44 6.98 9.91 -3.72
CA PHE A 44 7.40 10.87 -4.73
C PHE A 44 8.91 10.79 -4.92
N ILE A 45 9.34 10.63 -6.17
CA ILE A 45 10.75 10.62 -6.55
C ILE A 45 11.00 11.82 -7.47
N PRO A 46 11.88 12.77 -7.11
CA PRO A 46 12.25 13.87 -8.00
C PRO A 46 12.81 13.36 -9.32
N LEU A 47 12.40 13.94 -10.43
CA LEU A 47 12.87 13.50 -11.76
C LEU A 47 14.36 13.72 -11.94
N ASP A 48 14.89 14.79 -11.33
CA ASP A 48 16.31 15.14 -11.39
C ASP A 48 17.20 14.12 -10.66
N ASP A 49 16.60 13.32 -9.78
CA ASP A 49 17.27 12.24 -9.07
C ASP A 49 17.27 10.90 -9.83
N ILE A 50 16.47 10.78 -10.90
CA ILE A 50 16.28 9.53 -11.63
C ILE A 50 17.35 9.38 -12.71
N LEU A 51 18.23 8.41 -12.52
CA LEU A 51 19.23 8.02 -13.52
C LEU A 51 18.63 7.15 -14.62
N LYS A 52 17.78 6.18 -14.25
CA LYS A 52 17.22 5.21 -15.19
C LYS A 52 15.89 4.64 -14.70
N ILE A 53 14.94 4.43 -15.63
CA ILE A 53 13.67 3.74 -15.39
C ILE A 53 13.62 2.50 -16.29
N THR A 54 13.39 1.31 -15.70
CA THR A 54 13.21 0.06 -16.45
C THR A 54 11.86 -0.57 -16.11
N VAL A 55 11.17 -1.12 -17.10
CA VAL A 55 9.94 -1.90 -16.87
C VAL A 55 10.29 -3.15 -16.07
N SER A 56 9.52 -3.41 -15.02
CA SER A 56 9.63 -4.59 -14.16
C SER A 56 8.36 -5.41 -14.28
N GLU A 57 8.48 -6.73 -14.23
CA GLU A 57 7.30 -7.57 -14.00
C GLU A 57 6.75 -7.31 -12.59
N ALA A 58 5.43 -7.36 -12.46
CA ALA A 58 4.71 -7.18 -11.21
C ALA A 58 4.94 -8.38 -10.28
N GLY A 59 6.15 -8.52 -9.74
CA GLY A 59 6.46 -9.63 -8.84
C GLY A 59 7.90 -9.77 -8.37
N THR A 60 8.88 -9.24 -9.11
CA THR A 60 10.22 -9.82 -9.00
C THR A 60 11.13 -9.19 -7.95
N HIS A 61 11.00 -7.91 -7.57
CA HIS A 61 11.98 -7.32 -6.66
C HIS A 61 11.38 -6.36 -5.60
N ARG A 62 11.05 -6.93 -4.44
CA ARG A 62 11.14 -6.22 -3.15
C ARG A 62 12.61 -6.26 -2.73
N ARG A 63 13.35 -5.14 -2.74
CA ARG A 63 14.67 -5.06 -2.09
C ARG A 63 14.56 -4.36 -0.74
N GLY A 64 15.04 -5.07 0.27
CA GLY A 64 15.12 -4.75 1.69
C GLY A 64 15.37 -6.09 2.42
N PRO A 65 16.09 -6.13 3.55
CA PRO A 65 16.50 -7.39 4.22
C PRO A 65 15.34 -8.29 4.69
N ALA A 66 14.09 -7.88 4.47
CA ALA A 66 12.89 -8.69 4.64
C ALA A 66 12.45 -9.44 3.36
N ALA A 67 13.28 -9.51 2.32
CA ALA A 67 12.98 -10.20 1.05
C ALA A 67 12.88 -11.73 1.18
N GLY A 68 13.13 -12.30 2.37
CA GLY A 68 13.04 -13.74 2.62
C GLY A 68 11.72 -14.25 3.22
N VAL A 69 10.86 -13.43 3.82
CA VAL A 69 9.67 -13.95 4.56
C VAL A 69 8.51 -12.96 4.54
N ALA A 70 8.18 -12.39 3.39
CA ALA A 70 7.01 -11.53 3.27
C ALA A 70 5.96 -12.22 2.39
N ALA A 71 5.22 -13.11 3.05
CA ALA A 71 3.98 -13.72 2.58
C ALA A 71 3.27 -12.82 1.55
N ARG A 72 3.01 -13.37 0.36
CA ARG A 72 2.35 -12.64 -0.73
C ARG A 72 0.95 -12.27 -0.24
N SER A 73 0.64 -10.98 -0.17
CA SER A 73 -0.73 -10.53 0.10
C SER A 73 -1.61 -10.95 -1.07
N HIS A 74 -2.64 -11.74 -0.79
CA HIS A 74 -3.57 -12.18 -1.82
C HIS A 74 -4.34 -11.01 -2.45
N SER A 75 -4.85 -11.24 -3.66
CA SER A 75 -5.83 -10.38 -4.35
C SER A 75 -7.23 -10.47 -3.71
N VAL A 76 -7.46 -11.41 -2.80
CA VAL A 76 -8.72 -11.61 -2.08
C VAL A 76 -8.67 -10.84 -0.75
N GLY A 77 -9.46 -9.78 -0.66
CA GLY A 77 -9.72 -9.07 0.59
C GLY A 77 -10.95 -9.65 1.28
N TYR A 78 -10.90 -9.80 2.60
CA TYR A 78 -12.04 -10.22 3.40
C TYR A 78 -12.60 -9.01 4.15
N VAL A 79 -13.88 -8.72 3.91
CA VAL A 79 -14.62 -7.71 4.67
C VAL A 79 -14.86 -8.25 6.08
N MET A 80 -14.33 -7.57 7.09
CA MET A 80 -14.50 -7.92 8.49
C MET A 80 -15.90 -7.50 8.96
N LYS A 81 -16.67 -8.46 9.47
CA LYS A 81 -18.02 -8.28 10.00
C LYS A 81 -18.13 -8.77 11.44
N ASP A 82 -17.47 -9.88 11.76
CA ASP A 82 -17.57 -10.53 13.06
C ASP A 82 -16.53 -9.98 14.05
N PRO A 83 -16.87 -9.80 15.34
CA PRO A 83 -15.93 -9.30 16.36
C PRO A 83 -14.59 -10.03 16.36
N ILE A 84 -14.61 -11.37 16.25
CA ILE A 84 -13.39 -12.21 16.24
C ILE A 84 -12.42 -11.86 15.10
N GLN A 85 -12.91 -11.35 13.97
CA GLN A 85 -12.06 -10.93 12.86
C GLN A 85 -11.30 -9.64 13.19
N PHE A 86 -11.94 -8.72 13.91
CA PHE A 86 -11.30 -7.51 14.41
C PHE A 86 -10.29 -7.82 15.52
N ASP A 87 -10.64 -8.71 16.45
CA ASP A 87 -9.73 -9.19 17.49
C ASP A 87 -8.46 -9.81 16.87
N ASN A 88 -8.63 -10.67 15.86
CA ASN A 88 -7.51 -11.23 15.11
C ASN A 88 -6.69 -10.14 14.40
N ALA A 89 -7.35 -9.16 13.78
CA ALA A 89 -6.65 -8.06 13.11
C ALA A 89 -5.82 -7.21 14.09
N ILE A 90 -6.31 -7.00 15.32
CA ILE A 90 -5.57 -6.32 16.39
C ILE A 90 -4.39 -7.19 16.86
N HIS A 91 -4.66 -8.47 17.18
CA HIS A 91 -3.68 -9.40 17.72
C HIS A 91 -2.47 -9.57 16.79
N PHE A 92 -2.72 -9.79 15.50
CA PHE A 92 -1.67 -9.95 14.49
C PHE A 92 -1.16 -8.63 13.91
N ARG A 93 -1.71 -7.48 14.36
CA ARG A 93 -1.44 -6.14 13.80
C ARG A 93 -1.58 -6.13 12.27
N SER A 94 -2.61 -6.81 11.79
CA SER A 94 -2.86 -7.01 10.37
C SER A 94 -3.08 -5.68 9.66
N PRO A 95 -2.54 -5.50 8.45
CA PRO A 95 -2.85 -4.32 7.64
C PRO A 95 -4.30 -4.37 7.16
N VAL A 96 -5.08 -3.36 7.52
CA VAL A 96 -6.50 -3.21 7.17
C VAL A 96 -6.67 -2.07 6.17
N THR A 97 -7.45 -2.30 5.13
CA THR A 97 -7.95 -1.25 4.24
C THR A 97 -9.31 -0.80 4.76
N VAL A 98 -9.53 0.51 4.86
CA VAL A 98 -10.79 1.11 5.30
C VAL A 98 -11.44 1.81 4.13
N TRP A 99 -12.71 1.51 3.90
CA TRP A 99 -13.55 2.09 2.86
C TRP A 99 -14.68 2.91 3.48
N ALA A 100 -15.10 3.96 2.80
CA ALA A 100 -16.32 4.71 3.07
C ALA A 100 -17.13 4.76 1.76
N GLY A 101 -18.17 3.93 1.66
CA GLY A 101 -18.82 3.66 0.37
C GLY A 101 -17.82 3.12 -0.66
N ASP A 102 -17.77 3.75 -1.84
CA ASP A 102 -16.89 3.34 -2.95
C ASP A 102 -15.47 3.93 -2.87
N GLU A 103 -15.15 4.70 -1.82
CA GLU A 103 -13.86 5.37 -1.67
C GLU A 103 -12.97 4.71 -0.62
N VAL A 104 -11.68 4.57 -0.94
CA VAL A 104 -10.67 4.10 0.02
C VAL A 104 -10.25 5.25 0.92
N LEU A 105 -10.68 5.21 2.18
CA LEU A 105 -10.25 6.18 3.18
C LEU A 105 -8.81 5.93 3.66
N ARG A 106 -8.45 4.67 3.90
CA ARG A 106 -7.11 4.27 4.36
C ARG A 106 -6.69 2.96 3.71
N TYR A 107 -5.53 2.95 3.05
CA TYR A 107 -5.05 1.74 2.37
C TYR A 107 -4.41 0.70 3.30
N ARG A 108 -3.73 1.14 4.37
CA ARG A 108 -2.95 0.29 5.29
C ARG A 108 -3.03 0.80 6.74
N ALA A 109 -4.24 0.81 7.28
CA ALA A 109 -4.50 1.10 8.67
C ALA A 109 -4.11 -0.08 9.58
N VAL A 110 -3.87 0.22 10.85
CA VAL A 110 -3.71 -0.78 11.92
C VAL A 110 -4.76 -0.47 12.95
N ILE A 111 -5.59 -1.46 13.29
CA ILE A 111 -6.60 -1.33 14.34
C ILE A 111 -5.92 -1.62 15.68
N VAL A 112 -6.23 -0.80 16.69
CA VAL A 112 -5.69 -0.97 18.06
C VAL A 112 -6.77 -1.33 19.07
N ALA A 113 -8.02 -0.97 18.81
CA ALA A 113 -9.16 -1.35 19.62
C ALA A 113 -10.43 -1.37 18.77
N HIS A 114 -11.45 -2.11 19.20
CA HIS A 114 -12.79 -2.01 18.64
C HIS A 114 -13.83 -2.31 19.71
N ASN A 115 -15.07 -1.86 19.46
CA ASN A 115 -16.25 -2.27 20.22
C ASN A 115 -17.33 -2.77 19.25
N SER A 116 -18.59 -2.84 19.68
CA SER A 116 -19.72 -3.29 18.85
C SER A 116 -20.08 -2.30 17.74
N ARG A 117 -19.72 -1.03 17.87
CA ARG A 117 -20.09 0.07 16.95
C ARG A 117 -18.90 0.71 16.23
N GLU A 118 -17.74 0.71 16.87
CA GLU A 118 -16.61 1.54 16.46
C GLU A 118 -15.30 0.76 16.42
N VAL A 119 -14.37 1.30 15.65
CA VAL A 119 -13.00 0.81 15.48
C VAL A 119 -12.05 1.98 15.70
N VAL A 120 -11.03 1.78 16.53
CA VAL A 120 -9.97 2.76 16.79
C VAL A 120 -8.73 2.36 16.02
N LEU A 121 -8.26 3.27 15.16
CA LEU A 121 -7.02 3.10 14.41
C LEU A 121 -5.81 3.55 15.24
N ARG A 122 -4.63 3.04 14.91
CA ARG A 122 -3.36 3.45 15.54
C ARG A 122 -3.05 4.95 15.39
N THR A 123 -3.64 5.60 14.39
CA THR A 123 -3.57 7.06 14.20
C THR A 123 -4.35 7.85 15.25
N GLY A 124 -5.17 7.18 16.07
CA GLY A 124 -6.11 7.79 17.01
C GLY A 124 -7.50 8.05 16.40
N GLU A 125 -7.69 7.81 15.11
CA GLU A 125 -8.98 7.97 14.43
C GLU A 125 -9.98 6.92 14.91
N VAL A 126 -11.21 7.36 15.20
CA VAL A 126 -12.34 6.50 15.58
C VAL A 126 -13.31 6.45 14.42
N LEU A 127 -13.63 5.25 13.94
CA LEU A 127 -14.45 5.02 12.76
C LEU A 127 -15.64 4.11 13.08
N SER A 128 -16.81 4.49 12.58
CA SER A 128 -18.06 3.72 12.71
C SER A 128 -18.06 2.49 11.81
N LYS A 129 -18.47 1.34 12.37
CA LYS A 129 -18.69 0.08 11.62
C LYS A 129 -19.91 0.10 10.71
N GLN A 130 -20.82 1.05 10.89
CA GLN A 130 -21.99 1.20 10.03
C GLN A 130 -21.67 2.00 8.76
N GLU A 131 -20.76 2.95 8.87
CA GLU A 131 -20.40 3.89 7.79
C GLU A 131 -19.17 3.43 7.01
N HIS A 132 -18.36 2.53 7.59
CA HIS A 132 -17.08 2.12 7.03
C HIS A 132 -16.99 0.60 6.89
N GLU A 133 -16.40 0.16 5.79
CA GLU A 133 -16.02 -1.24 5.61
C GLU A 133 -14.53 -1.44 5.92
N PHE A 134 -14.24 -2.50 6.66
CA PHE A 134 -12.88 -2.84 7.05
C PHE A 134 -12.47 -4.12 6.37
N VAL A 135 -11.46 -4.06 5.51
CA VAL A 135 -11.02 -5.19 4.69
C VAL A 135 -9.61 -5.61 5.09
N VAL A 136 -9.44 -6.85 5.52
CA VAL A 136 -8.11 -7.44 5.76
C VAL A 136 -7.71 -8.27 4.54
N ARG A 137 -6.43 -8.17 4.14
CA ARG A 137 -5.90 -9.05 3.11
C ARG A 137 -5.27 -10.28 3.75
N SER A 138 -5.62 -11.46 3.26
CA SER A 138 -4.95 -12.67 3.70
C SER A 138 -3.49 -12.66 3.25
N VAL A 139 -2.63 -13.13 4.14
CA VAL A 139 -1.21 -13.35 3.88
C VAL A 139 -1.01 -14.85 4.03
N HIS A 140 -0.76 -15.57 2.94
CA HIS A 140 -0.43 -17.00 3.02
C HIS A 140 1.07 -17.13 3.33
N GLY A 141 1.40 -17.85 4.41
CA GLY A 141 2.77 -18.20 4.73
C GLY A 141 3.33 -19.11 3.64
N ASN A 142 4.49 -18.76 3.09
CA ASN A 142 5.35 -19.68 2.35
C ASN A 142 6.39 -20.24 3.31
#